data_AF-A0A834SLR4-F1
#
_entry.id   AF-A0A834SLR4-F1
#
_cell.length_a   1.000
_cell.length_b   1.000
_cell.length_c   1.000
_cell.angle_alpha   90.00
_cell.angle_beta   90.00
_cell.angle_gamma   90.00
#
_symmetry.space_group_name_H-M   'P 1'
#
loop_
_entity.id
_entity.type
_entity.pdbx_description
1 polymer ?
#
loop_
_entity_poly.entity_id
_entity_poly.type
_entity_poly.pdbx_seq_one_letter_code
_entity_poly.pdbx_strand_id
1 'polypeptide(L)'
;MKIIRAPQSYVPLHLVVPMLEYLPPKSLFKFCFLSKTFSSIIQQESFLSNYVITRNSITPKHDDTNPNVLYHFTLSSHRTRLALYRDGIESPCAVYDLRFGQKRNTSVLFCNGVVCFVGFHHYICLWNPLVNRSTKVTLEPSFGTVTLLVGFGYDSSTSHFKFVRVFIDNSFELPQVFAWVYEVNAVGISRWRDFKIRPPSRVIQSYYYNQFSSVYVNGALHWLVKTRHNNGRTFSYYILSFNLEDHKFRELPLPSQVHGFFTSKIIFDPKLTEFNGMLCVCARTCEFYWCFHMWVMKVYGQQNSWIPLVDISVPVPNGSFRLMDLKDNNGEEFWFRDEDGDLLCVFNKRTRKIKKCTKITPPHAWFRGTYVHSIAFMKCNKKPFVW
;
A
#
# COMPACT_ATOMS: atom_id res chain seq x y z
N MET A 1 5.49 -42.08 49.54
CA MET A 1 5.94 -41.63 48.22
C MET A 1 5.83 -40.10 48.18
N LYS A 2 6.94 -39.37 48.34
CA LYS A 2 6.94 -37.89 48.25
C LYS A 2 6.90 -37.51 46.77
N ILE A 3 5.82 -36.85 46.34
CA ILE A 3 5.75 -36.24 45.01
C ILE A 3 6.70 -35.04 45.04
N ILE A 4 7.91 -35.22 44.53
CA ILE A 4 8.82 -34.12 44.22
C ILE A 4 8.19 -33.40 43.03
N ARG A 5 7.50 -32.29 43.28
CA ARG A 5 7.16 -31.35 42.21
C ARG A 5 8.48 -30.79 41.69
N ALA A 6 8.79 -31.06 40.42
CA ALA A 6 9.87 -30.35 39.73
C ALA A 6 9.64 -28.84 39.89
N PRO A 7 10.70 -28.03 40.12
CA PRO A 7 10.54 -26.60 40.21
C PRO A 7 9.99 -26.12 38.87
N GLN A 8 8.83 -25.45 38.88
CA GLN A 8 8.38 -24.71 37.72
C GLN A 8 9.40 -23.60 37.48
N SER A 9 10.33 -23.83 36.56
CA SER A 9 11.20 -22.81 36.02
C SER A 9 10.33 -21.85 35.22
N TYR A 10 9.77 -20.85 35.91
CA TYR A 10 9.06 -19.76 35.27
C TYR A 10 10.09 -18.86 34.58
N VAL A 11 10.09 -18.86 33.25
CA VAL A 11 10.82 -17.84 32.50
C VAL A 11 10.14 -16.49 32.79
N PRO A 12 10.87 -15.48 33.30
CA PRO A 12 10.30 -14.17 33.58
C PRO A 12 9.65 -13.54 32.36
N LEU A 13 8.48 -12.90 32.54
CA LEU A 13 7.71 -12.24 31.47
C LEU A 13 8.55 -11.23 30.68
N HIS A 14 9.47 -10.53 31.33
CA HIS A 14 10.35 -9.54 30.69
C HIS A 14 11.33 -10.15 29.67
N LEU A 15 11.61 -11.46 29.76
CA LEU A 15 12.40 -12.19 28.75
C LEU A 15 11.51 -12.79 27.67
N VAL A 16 10.30 -13.20 28.03
CA VAL A 16 9.33 -13.81 27.11
C VAL A 16 8.81 -12.80 26.09
N VAL A 17 8.47 -11.57 26.50
CA VAL A 17 7.89 -10.55 25.61
C VAL A 17 8.81 -10.23 24.43
N PRO A 18 10.10 -9.91 24.63
CA PRO A 18 11.03 -9.71 23.51
C PRO A 18 11.09 -10.94 22.60
N MET A 19 11.19 -12.16 23.14
CA MET A 19 11.22 -13.38 22.32
C MET A 19 10.00 -13.50 21.41
N LEU A 20 8.80 -13.20 21.93
CA LEU A 20 7.58 -13.18 21.13
C LEU A 20 7.62 -12.11 20.04
N GLU A 21 8.22 -10.94 20.29
CA GLU A 21 8.34 -9.86 19.31
C GLU A 21 9.21 -10.24 18.09
N TYR A 22 10.15 -11.18 18.25
CA TYR A 22 10.95 -11.72 17.14
C TYR A 22 10.27 -12.86 16.36
N LEU A 23 9.14 -13.39 16.85
CA LEU A 23 8.46 -14.49 16.17
C LEU A 23 7.65 -14.03 14.95
N PRO A 24 7.55 -14.85 13.89
CA PRO A 24 6.67 -14.56 12.76
C PRO A 24 5.19 -14.42 13.18
N PRO A 25 4.38 -13.60 12.49
CA PRO A 25 2.97 -13.36 12.86
C PRO A 25 2.13 -14.64 12.93
N LYS A 26 2.38 -15.59 12.03
CA LYS A 26 1.70 -16.91 12.03
C LYS A 26 2.00 -17.72 13.29
N SER A 27 3.24 -17.68 13.76
CA SER A 27 3.66 -18.37 14.98
C SER A 27 2.97 -17.73 16.18
N LEU A 28 3.00 -16.40 16.31
CA LEU A 28 2.29 -15.68 17.37
C LEU A 28 0.81 -15.98 17.41
N PHE A 29 0.17 -16.04 16.25
CA PHE A 29 -1.23 -16.42 16.16
C PHE A 29 -1.48 -17.85 16.66
N LYS A 30 -0.53 -18.78 16.53
CA LYS A 30 -0.64 -20.11 17.16
C LYS A 30 -0.43 -20.03 18.68
N PHE A 31 0.52 -19.22 19.16
CA PHE A 31 0.79 -19.01 20.60
C PHE A 31 -0.43 -18.46 21.36
N CYS A 32 -1.26 -17.63 20.73
CA CYS A 32 -2.57 -17.21 21.23
C CYS A 32 -3.43 -18.36 21.77
N PHE A 33 -3.32 -19.56 21.19
CA PHE A 33 -4.13 -20.73 21.55
C PHE A 33 -3.43 -21.71 22.48
N LEU A 34 -2.13 -21.54 22.73
CA LEU A 34 -1.35 -22.42 23.60
C LEU A 34 -1.52 -22.09 25.09
N SER A 35 -1.74 -20.81 25.43
CA SER A 35 -1.90 -20.36 26.81
C SER A 35 -2.70 -19.07 26.92
N LYS A 36 -3.50 -18.95 27.98
CA LYS A 36 -4.20 -17.70 28.35
C LYS A 36 -3.22 -16.54 28.59
N THR A 37 -2.03 -16.84 29.14
CA THR A 37 -1.01 -15.82 29.39
C THR A 37 -0.46 -15.24 28.08
N PHE A 38 -0.06 -16.10 27.13
CA PHE A 38 0.40 -15.65 25.81
C PHE A 38 -0.71 -14.91 25.05
N SER A 39 -1.92 -15.45 25.09
CA SER A 39 -3.11 -14.81 24.54
C SER A 39 -3.33 -13.40 25.09
N SER A 40 -3.19 -13.21 26.40
CA SER A 40 -3.33 -11.92 27.05
C SER A 40 -2.23 -10.95 26.65
N ILE A 41 -0.97 -11.40 26.59
CA ILE A 41 0.17 -10.55 26.22
C ILE A 41 0.02 -10.08 24.77
N ILE A 42 -0.24 -11.01 23.84
CA ILE A 42 -0.27 -10.72 22.41
C ILE A 42 -1.42 -9.76 22.05
N GLN A 43 -2.50 -9.75 22.82
CA GLN A 43 -3.65 -8.85 22.60
C GLN A 43 -3.48 -7.47 23.26
N GLN A 44 -2.43 -7.23 24.04
CA GLN A 44 -2.16 -5.90 24.61
C GLN A 44 -1.83 -4.91 23.50
N GLU A 45 -2.37 -3.70 23.59
CA GLU A 45 -2.12 -2.63 22.63
C GLU A 45 -0.63 -2.28 22.54
N SER A 46 0.08 -2.27 23.67
CA SER A 46 1.53 -2.04 23.73
C SER A 46 2.31 -3.11 22.96
N PHE A 47 1.99 -4.40 23.16
CA PHE A 47 2.63 -5.50 22.45
C PHE A 47 2.39 -5.40 20.94
N LEU A 48 1.14 -5.19 20.52
CA LEU A 48 0.80 -5.08 19.09
C LEU A 48 1.50 -3.90 18.42
N SER A 49 1.59 -2.77 19.12
CA SER A 49 2.25 -1.55 18.65
C SER A 49 3.75 -1.77 18.50
N ASN A 50 4.41 -2.26 19.55
CA ASN A 50 5.84 -2.57 19.54
C ASN A 50 6.18 -3.61 18.47
N TYR A 51 5.36 -4.66 18.35
CA TYR A 51 5.57 -5.69 17.33
C TYR A 51 5.59 -5.11 15.91
N VAL A 52 4.68 -4.20 15.57
CA VAL A 52 4.66 -3.57 14.23
C VAL A 52 5.92 -2.76 14.00
N ILE A 53 6.39 -2.00 15.00
CA ILE A 53 7.63 -1.21 14.93
C ILE A 53 8.85 -2.12 14.77
N THR A 54 8.98 -3.11 15.64
CA THR A 54 10.05 -4.10 15.67
C THR A 54 10.11 -4.86 14.33
N ARG A 55 8.96 -5.27 13.80
CA ARG A 55 8.91 -5.94 12.49
C ARG A 55 9.36 -5.02 11.36
N ASN A 56 8.93 -3.76 11.33
CA ASN A 56 9.40 -2.80 10.31
C ASN A 56 10.92 -2.58 10.35
N SER A 57 11.55 -2.77 11.52
CA SER A 57 12.99 -2.58 11.72
C SER A 57 13.81 -3.83 11.38
N ILE A 58 13.28 -5.02 11.69
CA ILE A 58 14.00 -6.29 11.55
C ILE A 58 13.87 -6.89 10.16
N THR A 59 12.71 -6.73 9.50
CA THR A 59 12.47 -7.44 8.24
C THR A 59 13.28 -6.80 7.11
N PRO A 60 14.25 -7.51 6.49
CA PRO A 60 14.54 -7.21 5.09
C PRO A 60 13.22 -7.47 4.35
N LYS A 61 12.76 -6.54 3.52
CA LYS A 61 11.48 -6.63 2.79
C LYS A 61 11.28 -7.90 1.91
N HIS A 62 12.22 -8.84 1.94
CA HIS A 62 12.35 -10.00 1.05
C HIS A 62 12.43 -11.38 1.72
N ASP A 63 12.28 -11.51 3.05
CA ASP A 63 12.53 -12.80 3.71
C ASP A 63 11.32 -13.79 3.73
N ASP A 64 10.34 -13.60 2.85
CA ASP A 64 9.29 -14.61 2.61
C ASP A 64 9.59 -15.30 1.27
N THR A 65 10.12 -16.53 1.34
CA THR A 65 10.47 -17.38 0.18
C THR A 65 9.29 -17.70 -0.75
N ASN A 66 8.07 -17.29 -0.38
CA ASN A 66 6.89 -17.22 -1.26
C ASN A 66 6.02 -16.02 -0.85
N PRO A 67 6.04 -14.90 -1.59
CA PRO A 67 5.26 -13.74 -1.25
C PRO A 67 3.77 -14.01 -1.46
N ASN A 68 2.94 -13.56 -0.51
CA ASN A 68 1.51 -13.55 -0.74
C ASN A 68 1.15 -12.41 -1.69
N VAL A 69 0.37 -12.73 -2.70
CA VAL A 69 -0.04 -11.86 -3.79
C VAL A 69 -1.50 -11.50 -3.55
N LEU A 70 -1.80 -10.21 -3.34
CA LEU A 70 -3.17 -9.78 -3.14
C LEU A 70 -3.83 -9.42 -4.48
N TYR A 71 -4.91 -10.11 -4.78
CA TYR A 71 -5.77 -9.81 -5.92
C TYR A 71 -7.08 -9.18 -5.46
N HIS A 72 -7.54 -8.22 -6.25
CA HIS A 72 -8.82 -7.56 -6.09
C HIS A 72 -9.74 -7.96 -7.25
N PHE A 73 -10.91 -8.51 -6.94
CA PHE A 73 -11.90 -8.95 -7.91
C PHE A 73 -13.17 -8.14 -7.73
N THR A 74 -13.76 -7.67 -8.81
CA THR A 74 -15.14 -7.17 -8.78
C THR A 74 -16.04 -8.24 -9.38
N LEU A 75 -16.84 -8.92 -8.56
CA LEU A 75 -17.70 -10.02 -9.00
C LEU A 75 -19.04 -9.54 -9.57
N SER A 76 -19.56 -8.42 -9.06
CA SER A 76 -20.79 -7.81 -9.56
C SER A 76 -20.87 -6.33 -9.18
N SER A 77 -21.92 -5.62 -9.64
CA SER A 77 -22.20 -4.22 -9.30
C SER A 77 -22.30 -3.94 -7.79
N HIS A 78 -22.48 -4.97 -6.96
CA HIS A 78 -22.70 -4.85 -5.52
C HIS A 78 -21.78 -5.75 -4.67
N ARG A 79 -20.86 -6.49 -5.31
CA ARG A 79 -19.90 -7.37 -4.63
C ARG A 79 -18.51 -7.22 -5.20
N THR A 80 -17.63 -6.74 -4.35
CA THR A 80 -16.19 -6.79 -4.57
C THR A 80 -15.60 -7.84 -3.63
N ARG A 81 -14.60 -8.58 -4.10
CA ARG A 81 -13.82 -9.53 -3.30
C ARG A 81 -12.37 -9.13 -3.32
N LEU A 82 -11.76 -9.05 -2.15
CA LEU A 82 -10.31 -9.13 -2.04
C LEU A 82 -9.97 -10.58 -1.77
N ALA A 83 -9.05 -11.14 -2.54
CA ALA A 83 -8.55 -12.46 -2.23
C ALA A 83 -7.03 -12.50 -2.27
N LEU A 84 -6.47 -13.06 -1.21
CA LEU A 84 -5.06 -13.23 -0.99
C LEU A 84 -4.65 -14.59 -1.54
N TYR A 85 -3.71 -14.62 -2.46
CA TYR A 85 -3.15 -15.83 -3.03
C TYR A 85 -1.72 -16.00 -2.52
N ARG A 86 -1.25 -17.23 -2.49
CA ARG A 86 0.18 -17.52 -2.37
C ARG A 86 0.70 -17.83 -3.77
N ASP A 87 1.90 -17.37 -4.10
CA ASP A 87 2.50 -17.64 -5.40
C ASP A 87 2.50 -19.16 -5.69
N GLY A 88 2.07 -19.54 -6.89
CA GLY A 88 1.90 -20.94 -7.30
C GLY A 88 0.65 -21.68 -6.78
N ILE A 89 -0.25 -21.05 -5.99
CA ILE A 89 -1.50 -21.68 -5.53
C ILE A 89 -2.71 -21.14 -6.31
N GLU A 90 -3.55 -22.04 -6.84
CA GLU A 90 -4.74 -21.69 -7.63
C GLU A 90 -5.93 -21.21 -6.79
N SER A 91 -5.97 -21.58 -5.50
CA SER A 91 -7.02 -21.19 -4.55
C SER A 91 -6.58 -20.07 -3.59
N PRO A 92 -7.47 -19.15 -3.20
CA PRO A 92 -7.12 -18.06 -2.30
C PRO A 92 -6.94 -18.55 -0.86
N CYS A 93 -5.87 -18.07 -0.20
CA CYS A 93 -5.60 -18.30 1.23
C CYS A 93 -6.54 -17.53 2.16
N ALA A 94 -7.00 -16.36 1.73
CA ALA A 94 -8.01 -15.59 2.46
C ALA A 94 -8.87 -14.79 1.49
N VAL A 95 -10.15 -14.65 1.82
CA VAL A 95 -11.10 -13.88 1.02
C VAL A 95 -11.84 -12.91 1.94
N TYR A 96 -11.97 -11.67 1.49
CA TYR A 96 -12.79 -10.67 2.12
C TYR A 96 -13.87 -10.20 1.16
N ASP A 97 -15.12 -10.52 1.50
CA ASP A 97 -16.31 -10.09 0.78
C ASP A 97 -16.65 -8.65 1.16
N LEU A 98 -16.36 -7.72 0.24
CA LEU A 98 -16.84 -6.36 0.28
C LEU A 98 -18.29 -6.35 -0.22
N ARG A 99 -19.23 -6.45 0.72
CA ARG A 99 -20.67 -6.31 0.46
C ARG A 99 -21.04 -4.82 0.37
N PHE A 100 -20.63 -4.16 -0.72
CA PHE A 100 -20.93 -2.75 -0.93
C PHE A 100 -21.53 -2.50 -2.30
N GLY A 101 -22.59 -1.69 -2.31
CA GLY A 101 -23.58 -1.66 -3.36
C GLY A 101 -23.24 -0.90 -4.64
N GLN A 102 -22.00 -0.53 -5.00
CA GLN A 102 -21.76 0.17 -6.28
C GLN A 102 -20.41 -0.06 -6.99
N LYS A 103 -20.46 0.23 -8.30
CA LYS A 103 -19.63 -0.26 -9.42
C LYS A 103 -18.18 0.23 -9.50
N ARG A 104 -17.82 1.39 -8.97
CA ARG A 104 -16.66 2.14 -9.49
C ARG A 104 -15.89 2.90 -8.42
N ASN A 105 -14.56 2.87 -8.54
CA ASN A 105 -13.58 3.71 -7.83
C ASN A 105 -13.21 3.31 -6.39
N THR A 106 -12.98 2.03 -6.12
CA THR A 106 -12.34 1.60 -4.87
C THR A 106 -10.82 1.76 -4.98
N SER A 107 -10.23 2.56 -4.09
CA SER A 107 -8.78 2.57 -3.89
C SER A 107 -8.43 1.51 -2.85
N VAL A 108 -7.45 0.68 -3.18
CA VAL A 108 -6.88 -0.31 -2.26
C VAL A 108 -5.45 0.11 -1.98
N LEU A 109 -5.16 0.32 -0.70
CA LEU A 109 -3.86 0.73 -0.18
C LEU A 109 -3.39 -0.33 0.82
N PHE A 110 -2.09 -0.38 1.08
CA PHE A 110 -1.49 -1.40 1.93
C PHE A 110 -0.39 -0.79 2.80
N CYS A 111 -0.35 -1.20 4.06
CA CYS A 111 0.73 -0.83 4.97
C CYS A 111 0.85 -1.91 6.05
N ASN A 112 2.06 -2.44 6.26
CA ASN A 112 2.42 -3.34 7.37
C ASN A 112 1.39 -4.48 7.59
N GLY A 113 1.00 -5.15 6.50
CA GLY A 113 0.07 -6.28 6.52
C GLY A 113 -1.37 -5.93 6.87
N VAL A 114 -1.75 -4.66 6.74
CA VAL A 114 -3.12 -4.18 6.78
C VAL A 114 -3.50 -3.63 5.40
N VAL A 115 -4.65 -4.08 4.91
CA VAL A 115 -5.25 -3.63 3.65
C VAL A 115 -6.27 -2.54 3.97
N CYS A 116 -6.09 -1.35 3.42
CA CYS A 116 -7.01 -0.23 3.55
C CYS A 116 -7.84 -0.12 2.27
N PHE A 117 -9.15 -0.23 2.40
CA PHE A 117 -10.08 0.08 1.32
C PHE A 117 -10.67 1.47 1.52
N VAL A 118 -10.92 2.18 0.41
CA VAL A 118 -11.66 3.44 0.41
C VAL A 118 -12.88 3.32 -0.51
N GLY A 119 -14.06 3.50 0.06
CA GLY A 119 -15.34 3.50 -0.67
C GLY A 119 -15.78 4.92 -1.06
N PHE A 120 -16.67 5.01 -2.05
CA PHE A 120 -17.17 6.29 -2.59
C PHE A 120 -18.02 7.08 -1.57
N HIS A 121 -18.76 6.40 -0.69
CA HIS A 121 -19.60 7.03 0.33
C HIS A 121 -18.83 7.40 1.61
N HIS A 122 -17.58 7.82 1.46
CA HIS A 122 -16.76 8.31 2.56
C HIS A 122 -16.70 7.32 3.75
N TYR A 123 -16.35 6.08 3.49
CA TYR A 123 -15.97 5.14 4.56
C TYR A 123 -14.70 4.41 4.17
N ILE A 124 -13.91 4.11 5.18
CA ILE A 124 -12.70 3.31 5.09
C ILE A 124 -13.00 2.00 5.79
N CYS A 125 -12.46 0.89 5.30
CA CYS A 125 -12.12 -0.17 6.25
C CYS A 125 -10.73 -0.71 6.05
N LEU A 126 -10.17 -1.02 7.20
CA LEU A 126 -8.90 -1.66 7.36
C LEU A 126 -9.18 -3.13 7.59
N TRP A 127 -8.55 -4.00 6.84
CA TRP A 127 -8.69 -5.45 6.92
C TRP A 127 -7.31 -6.06 7.11
N ASN A 128 -7.17 -6.93 8.10
CA ASN A 128 -6.01 -7.80 8.22
C ASN A 128 -6.41 -9.22 7.73
N PRO A 129 -5.89 -9.66 6.57
CA PRO A 129 -6.10 -11.00 6.04
C PRO A 129 -5.71 -12.13 7.00
N LEU A 130 -4.57 -12.03 7.69
CA LEU A 130 -4.04 -13.11 8.54
C LEU A 130 -5.03 -13.53 9.64
N VAL A 131 -5.60 -12.54 10.30
CA VAL A 131 -6.56 -12.76 11.40
C VAL A 131 -8.02 -12.66 10.93
N ASN A 132 -8.23 -12.38 9.64
CA ASN A 132 -9.51 -12.10 9.01
C ASN A 132 -10.42 -11.17 9.83
N ARG A 133 -9.85 -10.05 10.28
CA ARG A 133 -10.54 -9.01 11.04
C ARG A 133 -10.51 -7.70 10.30
N SER A 134 -11.55 -6.91 10.49
CA SER A 134 -11.64 -5.58 9.93
C SER A 134 -12.20 -4.57 10.92
N THR A 135 -11.73 -3.32 10.79
CA THR A 135 -12.36 -2.14 11.39
C THR A 135 -12.85 -1.23 10.29
N LYS A 136 -14.05 -0.69 10.47
CA LYS A 136 -14.63 0.35 9.62
C LYS A 136 -14.49 1.70 10.30
N VAL A 137 -14.12 2.70 9.51
CA VAL A 137 -14.11 4.10 9.92
C VAL A 137 -15.07 4.82 9.00
N THR A 138 -16.16 5.32 9.55
CA THR A 138 -17.06 6.23 8.84
C THR A 138 -16.37 7.57 8.74
N LEU A 139 -16.21 8.09 7.54
CA LEU A 139 -15.74 9.46 7.35
C LEU A 139 -16.95 10.37 7.46
N GLU A 140 -16.75 11.56 8.02
CA GLU A 140 -17.82 12.54 8.06
C GLU A 140 -18.32 12.84 6.64
N PRO A 141 -19.64 12.83 6.42
CA PRO A 141 -20.22 13.17 5.14
C PRO A 141 -20.04 14.67 4.89
N SER A 142 -18.96 15.01 4.18
CA SER A 142 -18.78 16.36 3.66
C SER A 142 -19.46 16.45 2.30
N PHE A 143 -20.75 16.79 2.31
CA PHE A 143 -21.48 17.17 1.11
C PHE A 143 -20.70 18.25 0.35
N GLY A 144 -20.61 18.13 -0.97
CA GLY A 144 -19.86 19.10 -1.79
C GLY A 144 -18.34 18.89 -1.84
N THR A 145 -17.81 17.77 -1.35
CA THR A 145 -16.36 17.47 -1.43
C THR A 145 -16.00 16.47 -2.53
N VAL A 146 -14.87 16.70 -3.20
CA VAL A 146 -14.32 15.82 -4.22
C VAL A 146 -12.94 15.33 -3.77
N THR A 147 -12.78 14.01 -3.60
CA THR A 147 -11.50 13.42 -3.22
C THR A 147 -10.48 13.57 -4.35
N LEU A 148 -9.33 14.15 -4.02
CA LEU A 148 -8.18 14.32 -4.91
C LEU A 148 -7.14 13.23 -4.73
N LEU A 149 -6.76 12.93 -3.49
CA LEU A 149 -5.69 11.98 -3.17
C LEU A 149 -6.10 11.19 -1.94
N VAL A 150 -5.66 9.94 -1.87
CA VAL A 150 -5.80 9.09 -0.71
C VAL A 150 -4.49 8.42 -0.39
N GLY A 151 -4.19 8.27 0.88
CA GLY A 151 -3.00 7.53 1.30
C GLY A 151 -3.19 6.83 2.62
N PHE A 152 -2.40 5.78 2.81
CA PHE A 152 -2.45 4.93 3.99
C PHE A 152 -1.04 4.55 4.39
N GLY A 153 -0.72 4.72 5.67
CA GLY A 153 0.58 4.39 6.23
C GLY A 153 0.52 4.16 7.73
N TYR A 154 1.67 3.91 8.34
CA TYR A 154 1.77 3.65 9.78
C TYR A 154 2.76 4.62 10.40
N ASP A 155 2.29 5.39 11.36
CA ASP A 155 3.14 6.29 12.12
C ASP A 155 3.71 5.55 13.33
N SER A 156 5.01 5.24 13.30
CA SER A 156 5.70 4.57 14.40
C SER A 156 5.79 5.41 15.66
N SER A 157 5.77 6.75 15.57
CA SER A 157 5.87 7.63 16.74
C SER A 157 4.62 7.55 17.62
N THR A 158 3.45 7.46 16.99
CA THR A 158 2.16 7.32 17.70
C THR A 158 1.69 5.87 17.77
N SER A 159 2.31 4.95 17.04
CA SER A 159 1.86 3.56 16.88
C SER A 159 0.47 3.40 16.24
N HIS A 160 0.08 4.34 15.38
CA HIS A 160 -1.22 4.34 14.72
C HIS A 160 -1.09 4.17 13.20
N PHE A 161 -1.99 3.40 12.61
CA PHE A 161 -2.27 3.49 11.19
C PHE A 161 -2.95 4.83 10.89
N LYS A 162 -2.50 5.52 9.85
CA LYS A 162 -3.04 6.80 9.43
C LYS A 162 -3.55 6.70 8.00
N PHE A 163 -4.78 7.14 7.79
CA PHE A 163 -5.34 7.35 6.47
C PHE A 163 -5.44 8.85 6.20
N VAL A 164 -4.96 9.30 5.05
CA VAL A 164 -4.98 10.70 4.63
C VAL A 164 -5.86 10.85 3.41
N ARG A 165 -6.83 11.76 3.47
CA ARG A 165 -7.70 12.13 2.35
C ARG A 165 -7.44 13.59 2.01
N VAL A 166 -6.94 13.86 0.82
CA VAL A 166 -6.90 15.21 0.25
C VAL A 166 -8.13 15.40 -0.62
N PHE A 167 -8.84 16.52 -0.48
CA PHE A 167 -10.08 16.79 -1.19
C PHE A 167 -10.24 18.27 -1.52
N ILE A 168 -11.01 18.55 -2.56
CA ILE A 168 -11.55 19.88 -2.84
C ILE A 168 -12.87 20.02 -2.11
N ASP A 169 -13.06 21.15 -1.44
CA ASP A 169 -14.31 21.58 -0.84
C ASP A 169 -14.93 22.68 -1.70
N ASN A 170 -16.06 22.35 -2.35
CA ASN A 170 -16.80 23.24 -3.23
C ASN A 170 -17.85 24.08 -2.47
N SER A 171 -17.93 23.99 -1.14
CA SER A 171 -18.85 24.80 -0.34
C SER A 171 -18.38 26.25 -0.17
N PHE A 172 -17.12 26.54 -0.48
CA PHE A 172 -16.53 27.88 -0.48
C PHE A 172 -16.79 28.59 -1.81
N GLU A 173 -16.84 29.94 -1.79
CA GLU A 173 -16.99 30.78 -3.00
C GLU A 173 -15.94 30.44 -4.08
N LEU A 174 -14.72 30.14 -3.64
CA LEU A 174 -13.66 29.57 -4.47
C LEU A 174 -13.31 28.18 -3.94
N PRO A 175 -13.24 27.14 -4.79
CA PRO A 175 -12.89 25.79 -4.36
C PRO A 175 -11.56 25.77 -3.59
N GLN A 176 -11.58 25.23 -2.37
CA GLN A 176 -10.38 25.12 -1.53
C GLN A 176 -9.93 23.67 -1.37
N VAL A 177 -8.63 23.45 -1.26
CA VAL A 177 -8.07 22.11 -1.03
C VAL A 177 -7.75 21.92 0.45
N PHE A 178 -8.22 20.82 1.01
CA PHE A 178 -7.94 20.41 2.39
C PHE A 178 -7.46 18.97 2.45
N ALA A 179 -6.87 18.61 3.57
CA ALA A 179 -6.57 17.24 3.92
C ALA A 179 -7.19 16.89 5.27
N TRP A 180 -7.62 15.63 5.41
CA TRP A 180 -8.03 15.02 6.66
C TRP A 180 -7.16 13.81 6.96
N VAL A 181 -6.88 13.58 8.24
CA VAL A 181 -6.10 12.44 8.75
C VAL A 181 -6.96 11.64 9.73
N TYR A 182 -7.09 10.33 9.49
CA TYR A 182 -7.83 9.41 10.32
C TYR A 182 -6.87 8.42 10.95
N GLU A 183 -6.93 8.25 12.27
CA GLU A 183 -5.99 7.41 13.01
C GLU A 183 -6.68 6.17 13.55
N VAL A 184 -6.02 5.02 13.45
CA VAL A 184 -6.50 3.74 13.99
C VAL A 184 -5.32 3.02 14.65
N ASN A 185 -5.45 2.69 15.93
CA ASN A 185 -4.38 1.97 16.64
C ASN A 185 -4.32 0.49 16.24
N ALA A 186 -3.30 -0.23 16.70
CA ALA A 186 -3.08 -1.62 16.34
C ALA A 186 -4.18 -2.58 16.84
N VAL A 187 -5.03 -2.20 17.80
CA VAL A 187 -6.20 -3.00 18.25
C VAL A 187 -7.48 -2.70 17.45
N GLY A 188 -7.45 -1.69 16.57
CA GLY A 188 -8.55 -1.35 15.66
C GLY A 188 -9.50 -0.28 16.20
N ILE A 189 -9.12 0.42 17.27
CA ILE A 189 -9.85 1.57 17.80
C ILE A 189 -9.48 2.78 16.95
N SER A 190 -10.50 3.38 16.34
CA SER A 190 -10.34 4.62 15.58
C SER A 190 -10.41 5.83 16.49
N ARG A 191 -9.50 6.78 16.30
CA ARG A 191 -9.59 8.13 16.84
C ARG A 191 -9.68 9.10 15.68
N TRP A 192 -10.70 9.94 15.73
CA TRP A 192 -10.77 11.08 14.83
C TRP A 192 -9.99 12.24 15.44
N ARG A 193 -9.14 12.86 14.64
CA ARG A 193 -8.51 14.13 14.96
C ARG A 193 -8.66 15.02 13.73
N ASP A 194 -9.35 16.14 13.87
CA ASP A 194 -9.43 17.12 12.79
C ASP A 194 -8.06 17.78 12.64
N PHE A 195 -7.31 17.30 11.67
CA PHE A 195 -6.21 18.05 11.13
C PHE A 195 -6.67 18.59 9.79
N LYS A 196 -7.45 19.68 9.79
CA LYS A 196 -7.73 20.43 8.56
C LYS A 196 -6.45 21.10 8.08
N ILE A 197 -5.61 20.33 7.40
CA ILE A 197 -4.31 20.77 6.90
C ILE A 197 -4.52 21.32 5.49
N ARG A 198 -3.80 22.38 5.15
CA ARG A 198 -3.78 22.95 3.81
C ARG A 198 -2.61 22.37 3.01
N PRO A 199 -2.86 21.53 1.98
CA PRO A 199 -1.83 21.18 1.02
C PRO A 199 -1.56 22.37 0.07
N PRO A 200 -0.51 22.28 -0.77
CA PRO A 200 -0.29 23.28 -1.82
C PRO A 200 -1.54 23.47 -2.69
N SER A 201 -1.91 24.72 -2.99
CA SER A 201 -3.10 25.06 -3.78
C SER A 201 -3.08 24.53 -5.22
N ARG A 202 -1.90 24.11 -5.69
CA ARG A 202 -1.62 23.68 -7.06
C ARG A 202 -1.85 22.19 -7.33
N VAL A 203 -2.48 21.46 -6.39
CA VAL A 203 -2.79 20.03 -6.53
C VAL A 203 -4.02 19.87 -7.43
N ILE A 204 -3.82 19.29 -8.62
CA ILE A 204 -4.89 19.06 -9.58
C ILE A 204 -5.31 17.59 -9.55
N GLN A 205 -6.62 17.35 -9.65
CA GLN A 205 -7.17 16.01 -9.81
C GLN A 205 -6.65 15.39 -11.12
N SER A 206 -6.03 14.22 -11.04
CA SER A 206 -5.78 13.41 -12.23
C SER A 206 -7.03 12.59 -12.55
N TYR A 207 -7.59 12.72 -13.76
CA TYR A 207 -8.79 11.99 -14.19
C TYR A 207 -8.54 10.49 -14.45
N TYR A 208 -7.29 10.01 -14.32
CA TYR A 208 -6.95 8.63 -14.61
C TYR A 208 -7.22 7.71 -13.41
N TYR A 209 -8.08 6.72 -13.65
CA TYR A 209 -8.37 5.61 -12.75
C TYR A 209 -7.05 4.98 -12.24
N ASN A 210 -6.76 5.08 -10.93
CA ASN A 210 -5.59 4.57 -10.19
C ASN A 210 -4.45 5.54 -9.82
N GLN A 211 -4.49 6.84 -10.15
CA GLN A 211 -3.43 7.78 -9.75
C GLN A 211 -3.64 8.45 -8.37
N PHE A 212 -4.71 8.11 -7.66
CA PHE A 212 -5.04 8.72 -6.37
C PHE A 212 -4.32 8.10 -5.18
N SER A 213 -3.76 6.90 -5.34
CA SER A 213 -3.17 6.12 -4.26
C SER A 213 -1.74 6.56 -3.94
N SER A 214 -1.46 6.76 -2.66
CA SER A 214 -0.11 7.08 -2.18
C SER A 214 0.84 5.88 -2.25
N VAL A 215 2.13 6.17 -2.33
CA VAL A 215 3.23 5.25 -2.00
C VAL A 215 3.73 5.56 -0.59
N TYR A 216 3.80 4.56 0.29
CA TYR A 216 4.30 4.71 1.66
C TYR A 216 5.78 4.31 1.75
N VAL A 217 6.65 5.29 2.00
CA VAL A 217 8.11 5.12 2.12
C VAL A 217 8.61 6.08 3.20
N ASN A 218 9.58 5.66 4.02
CA ASN A 218 10.27 6.54 4.97
C ASN A 218 9.33 7.37 5.88
N GLY A 219 8.29 6.75 6.44
CA GLY A 219 7.34 7.44 7.33
C GLY A 219 6.40 8.45 6.64
N ALA A 220 6.44 8.56 5.31
CA ALA A 220 5.66 9.53 4.56
C ALA A 220 4.87 8.89 3.42
N LEU A 221 3.74 9.51 3.10
CA LEU A 221 2.89 9.19 1.96
C LEU A 221 3.27 10.05 0.78
N HIS A 222 3.37 9.46 -0.41
CA HIS A 222 3.84 10.15 -1.60
C HIS A 222 2.86 9.99 -2.76
N TRP A 223 2.59 11.07 -3.47
CA TRP A 223 1.77 11.10 -4.66
C TRP A 223 2.52 11.78 -5.78
N LEU A 224 2.40 11.24 -6.99
CA LEU A 224 2.79 11.98 -8.18
C LEU A 224 1.63 12.91 -8.56
N VAL A 225 1.85 14.21 -8.44
CA VAL A 225 0.81 15.22 -8.67
C VAL A 225 1.12 16.04 -9.91
N LYS A 226 0.06 16.34 -10.66
CA LYS A 226 0.10 17.17 -11.85
C LYS A 226 -0.26 18.61 -11.47
N THR A 227 0.47 19.57 -12.02
CA THR A 227 0.18 20.99 -11.88
C THR A 227 0.11 21.65 -13.24
N ARG A 228 -0.69 22.72 -13.37
CA ARG A 228 -0.90 23.45 -14.61
C ARG A 228 -0.14 24.76 -14.55
N HIS A 229 0.63 25.05 -15.58
CA HIS A 229 1.31 26.34 -15.68
C HIS A 229 0.33 27.45 -16.05
N ASN A 230 0.69 28.70 -15.76
CA ASN A 230 -0.12 29.90 -16.02
C ASN A 230 -0.52 30.06 -17.49
N ASN A 231 0.25 29.52 -18.43
CA ASN A 231 -0.09 29.52 -19.86
C ASN A 231 -1.29 28.62 -20.23
N GLY A 232 -1.82 27.84 -19.27
CA GLY A 232 -2.99 26.99 -19.43
C GLY A 232 -2.80 25.77 -20.35
N ARG A 233 -1.67 25.67 -21.07
CA ARG A 233 -1.44 24.67 -22.14
C ARG A 233 -0.41 23.62 -21.77
N THR A 234 0.39 23.88 -20.75
CA THR A 234 1.46 22.98 -20.29
C THR A 234 1.21 22.55 -18.85
N PHE A 235 1.70 21.35 -18.53
CA PHE A 235 1.63 20.78 -17.21
C PHE A 235 3.03 20.35 -16.77
N SER A 236 3.27 20.38 -15.48
CA SER A 236 4.44 19.74 -14.87
C SER A 236 3.99 18.76 -13.80
N TYR A 237 4.90 17.87 -13.44
CA TYR A 237 4.70 16.91 -12.37
C TYR A 237 5.69 17.18 -11.25
N TYR A 238 5.27 16.89 -10.03
CA TYR A 238 6.16 16.84 -8.86
C TYR A 238 5.66 15.75 -7.92
N ILE A 239 6.49 15.36 -6.96
CA ILE A 239 6.08 14.42 -5.92
C ILE A 239 5.62 15.24 -4.72
N LEU A 240 4.34 15.11 -4.37
CA LEU A 240 3.83 15.61 -3.10
C LEU A 240 4.05 14.53 -2.04
N SER A 241 4.66 14.89 -0.93
CA SER A 241 4.82 14.04 0.23
C SER A 241 4.04 14.59 1.41
N PHE A 242 3.54 13.70 2.28
CA PHE A 242 2.94 14.03 3.55
C PHE A 242 3.56 13.15 4.63
N ASN A 243 4.29 13.76 5.56
CA ASN A 243 4.92 13.04 6.64
C ASN A 243 3.88 12.76 7.74
N LEU A 244 3.84 11.51 8.21
CA LEU A 244 2.80 11.06 9.15
C LEU A 244 3.07 11.44 10.60
N GLU A 245 4.32 11.74 10.95
CA GLU A 245 4.75 12.15 12.29
C GLU A 245 4.48 13.64 12.52
N ASP A 246 4.95 14.50 11.61
CA ASP A 246 4.83 15.96 11.79
C ASP A 246 3.65 16.60 11.05
N HIS A 247 2.88 15.79 10.31
CA HIS A 247 1.69 16.20 9.57
C HIS A 247 1.93 17.32 8.55
N LYS A 248 3.14 17.41 7.97
CA LYS A 248 3.48 18.44 6.97
C LYS A 248 3.57 17.87 5.56
N PHE A 249 2.99 18.63 4.64
CA PHE A 249 3.21 18.46 3.21
C PHE A 249 4.58 19.01 2.80
N ARG A 250 5.28 18.27 1.95
CA ARG A 250 6.55 18.71 1.34
C ARG A 250 6.56 18.32 -0.12
N GLU A 251 7.24 19.11 -0.93
CA GLU A 251 7.45 18.81 -2.34
C GLU A 251 8.81 18.16 -2.53
N LEU A 252 8.84 17.06 -3.27
CA LEU A 252 10.06 16.36 -3.62
C LEU A 252 10.33 16.48 -5.12
N PRO A 253 11.61 16.63 -5.50
CA PRO A 253 12.00 16.80 -6.89
C PRO A 253 11.92 15.47 -7.66
N LEU A 254 11.50 15.56 -8.91
CA LEU A 254 11.64 14.48 -9.90
C LEU A 254 13.10 14.39 -10.42
N PRO A 255 13.50 13.26 -11.02
CA PRO A 255 14.81 13.16 -11.65
C PRO A 255 15.02 14.29 -12.67
N SER A 256 16.20 14.91 -12.68
CA SER A 256 16.50 16.04 -13.57
C SER A 256 16.48 15.60 -15.05
N GLN A 257 16.91 14.36 -15.31
CA GLN A 257 16.93 13.73 -16.64
C GLN A 257 15.53 13.59 -17.25
N VAL A 258 14.49 13.63 -16.40
CA VAL A 258 13.11 13.53 -16.84
C VAL A 258 12.36 14.85 -16.82
N HIS A 259 12.96 15.92 -16.29
CA HIS A 259 12.31 17.21 -16.16
C HIS A 259 11.75 17.73 -17.50
N GLY A 260 12.53 17.65 -18.58
CA GLY A 260 12.09 18.03 -19.93
C GLY A 260 10.98 17.13 -20.52
N PHE A 261 10.97 15.85 -20.15
CA PHE A 261 9.91 14.90 -20.54
C PHE A 261 8.61 15.18 -19.76
N PHE A 262 8.71 15.53 -18.47
CA PHE A 262 7.57 15.85 -17.59
C PHE A 262 6.96 17.23 -17.79
N THR A 263 7.61 18.09 -18.58
CA THR A 263 7.11 19.42 -19.00
C THR A 263 6.61 19.47 -20.45
N SER A 264 6.79 18.40 -21.23
CA SER A 264 6.38 18.31 -22.63
C SER A 264 5.25 17.28 -22.83
N LYS A 265 4.53 17.33 -23.95
CA LYS A 265 3.39 16.43 -24.29
C LYS A 265 3.80 14.95 -24.52
N ILE A 266 4.96 14.54 -24.04
CA ILE A 266 5.71 13.37 -24.49
C ILE A 266 5.64 12.19 -23.50
N ILE A 267 5.22 12.42 -22.25
CA ILE A 267 5.04 11.34 -21.26
C ILE A 267 3.60 10.85 -21.18
N PHE A 268 3.44 9.53 -21.25
CA PHE A 268 2.18 8.84 -20.98
C PHE A 268 2.28 8.04 -19.68
N ASP A 269 1.25 8.18 -18.83
CA ASP A 269 1.04 7.41 -17.60
C ASP A 269 2.23 7.35 -16.64
N PRO A 270 2.77 8.49 -16.19
CA PRO A 270 3.80 8.43 -15.19
C PRO A 270 3.22 7.94 -13.87
N LYS A 271 4.03 7.17 -13.16
CA LYS A 271 3.58 6.55 -11.92
C LYS A 271 4.70 6.52 -10.91
N LEU A 272 4.28 6.69 -9.65
CA LEU A 272 5.11 6.51 -8.48
C LEU A 272 4.81 5.14 -7.88
N THR A 273 5.86 4.45 -7.43
CA THR A 273 5.77 3.18 -6.74
C THR A 273 6.92 3.03 -5.75
N GLU A 274 6.86 2.01 -4.90
CA GLU A 274 7.95 1.63 -4.00
C GLU A 274 8.83 0.58 -4.68
N PHE A 275 10.14 0.68 -4.49
CA PHE A 275 11.11 -0.32 -4.93
C PHE A 275 12.23 -0.45 -3.88
N ASN A 276 12.31 -1.60 -3.19
CA ASN A 276 13.35 -1.90 -2.20
C ASN A 276 13.55 -0.83 -1.11
N GLY A 277 12.45 -0.35 -0.56
CA GLY A 277 12.41 0.72 0.45
C GLY A 277 12.55 2.13 -0.12
N MET A 278 12.74 2.27 -1.43
CA MET A 278 12.99 3.56 -2.08
C MET A 278 11.82 3.98 -2.96
N LEU A 279 11.72 5.28 -3.23
CA LEU A 279 10.77 5.80 -4.21
C LEU A 279 11.27 5.49 -5.62
N CYS A 280 10.37 5.00 -6.46
CA CYS A 280 10.61 4.73 -7.87
C CYS A 280 9.59 5.47 -8.73
N VAL A 281 10.06 6.16 -9.76
CA VAL A 281 9.22 6.75 -10.80
C VAL A 281 9.37 5.90 -12.06
N CYS A 282 8.25 5.56 -12.69
CA CYS A 282 8.23 4.97 -14.01
C CYS A 282 7.45 5.83 -15.00
N ALA A 283 7.91 5.90 -16.24
CA ALA A 283 7.25 6.64 -17.31
C ALA A 283 7.50 6.00 -18.68
N ARG A 284 6.58 6.25 -19.62
CA ARG A 284 6.74 5.96 -21.05
C ARG A 284 7.06 7.25 -21.81
N THR A 285 7.84 7.16 -22.88
CA THR A 285 8.11 8.28 -23.79
C THR A 285 7.38 8.05 -25.12
N CYS A 286 7.00 9.13 -25.81
CA CYS A 286 6.23 9.08 -27.05
C CYS A 286 6.99 8.46 -28.24
N GLU A 287 8.31 8.42 -28.18
CA GLU A 287 9.14 7.82 -29.23
C GLU A 287 9.11 6.28 -29.16
N PHE A 288 8.83 5.72 -27.98
CA PHE A 288 8.84 4.28 -27.75
C PHE A 288 7.71 3.87 -26.80
N TYR A 289 6.47 3.79 -27.32
CA TYR A 289 5.28 3.38 -26.53
C TYR A 289 5.42 1.99 -25.87
N TRP A 290 6.37 1.18 -26.34
CA TRP A 290 6.73 -0.15 -25.85
C TRP A 290 7.87 -0.15 -24.82
N CYS A 291 8.45 1.00 -24.47
CA CYS A 291 9.52 1.13 -23.49
C CYS A 291 9.06 1.81 -22.20
N PHE A 292 9.39 1.22 -21.05
CA PHE A 292 9.28 1.86 -19.74
C PHE A 292 10.65 2.21 -19.22
N HIS A 293 10.80 3.45 -18.80
CA HIS A 293 11.98 3.91 -18.09
C HIS A 293 11.67 4.04 -16.61
N MET A 294 12.62 3.60 -15.78
CA MET A 294 12.46 3.56 -14.34
C MET A 294 13.64 4.21 -13.63
N TRP A 295 13.35 5.07 -12.66
CA TRP A 295 14.35 5.75 -11.83
C TRP A 295 14.04 5.52 -10.36
N VAL A 296 15.09 5.34 -9.56
CA VAL A 296 14.98 5.14 -8.10
C VAL A 296 15.74 6.25 -7.36
N MET A 297 15.13 6.81 -6.33
CA MET A 297 15.74 7.82 -5.46
C MET A 297 16.59 7.12 -4.40
N LYS A 298 17.92 7.15 -4.57
CA LYS A 298 18.86 6.48 -3.65
C LYS A 298 18.94 7.16 -2.29
N VAL A 299 18.92 8.48 -2.27
CA VAL A 299 18.97 9.28 -1.05
C VAL A 299 17.68 10.07 -0.95
N TYR A 300 16.87 9.75 0.04
CA TYR A 300 15.54 10.32 0.20
C TYR A 300 15.58 11.86 0.21
N GLY A 301 14.74 12.48 -0.63
CA GLY A 301 14.62 13.93 -0.79
C GLY A 301 15.68 14.59 -1.68
N GLN A 302 16.75 13.90 -2.10
CA GLN A 302 17.81 14.51 -2.90
C GLN A 302 17.61 14.27 -4.40
N GLN A 303 17.46 15.36 -5.17
CA GLN A 303 17.26 15.28 -6.63
C GLN A 303 18.39 14.58 -7.37
N ASN A 304 19.64 14.83 -6.99
CA ASN A 304 20.80 14.26 -7.68
C ASN A 304 21.03 12.77 -7.37
N SER A 305 20.22 12.18 -6.47
CA SER A 305 20.31 10.77 -6.09
C SER A 305 19.44 9.85 -6.94
N TRP A 306 18.65 10.40 -7.86
CA TRP A 306 17.86 9.60 -8.80
C TRP A 306 18.80 8.92 -9.80
N ILE A 307 18.75 7.58 -9.83
CA ILE A 307 19.51 6.78 -10.79
C ILE A 307 18.56 5.94 -11.66
N PRO A 308 18.88 5.73 -12.95
CA PRO A 308 18.13 4.80 -13.79
C PRO A 308 18.30 3.37 -13.28
N LEU A 309 17.22 2.61 -13.21
CA LEU A 309 17.22 1.22 -12.74
C LEU A 309 17.18 0.21 -13.89
N VAL A 310 16.30 0.43 -14.86
CA VAL A 310 16.06 -0.46 -15.99
C VAL A 310 15.30 0.27 -17.10
N ASP A 311 15.60 -0.08 -18.34
CA ASP A 311 14.75 0.18 -19.50
C ASP A 311 14.09 -1.13 -19.90
N ILE A 312 12.77 -1.19 -19.77
CA ILE A 312 11.99 -2.38 -20.14
C ILE A 312 11.43 -2.13 -21.53
N SER A 313 12.09 -2.67 -22.55
CA SER A 313 11.50 -2.80 -23.88
C SER A 313 10.61 -4.04 -23.88
N VAL A 314 9.30 -3.84 -24.01
CA VAL A 314 8.33 -4.94 -24.09
C VAL A 314 8.11 -5.24 -25.57
N PRO A 315 8.61 -6.36 -26.12
CA PRO A 315 8.34 -6.72 -27.51
C PRO A 315 6.89 -7.20 -27.57
N VAL A 316 5.94 -6.34 -27.96
CA VAL A 316 4.54 -6.77 -28.04
C VAL A 316 3.87 -6.37 -29.33
N PRO A 317 3.07 -7.26 -29.95
CA PRO A 317 2.75 -7.12 -31.36
C PRO A 317 1.76 -6.01 -31.72
N ASN A 318 0.92 -5.47 -30.82
CA ASN A 318 -0.13 -4.48 -31.20
C ASN A 318 -0.89 -3.84 -30.01
N GLY A 319 -0.28 -3.54 -28.86
CA GLY A 319 -1.04 -3.01 -27.71
C GLY A 319 -0.26 -2.10 -26.76
N SER A 320 -0.99 -1.21 -26.07
CA SER A 320 -0.45 -0.33 -25.02
C SER A 320 -0.42 -1.08 -23.68
N PHE A 321 0.73 -1.06 -22.96
CA PHE A 321 0.89 -1.72 -21.66
C PHE A 321 0.85 -0.70 -20.52
N ARG A 322 0.41 -1.13 -19.33
CA ARG A 322 0.48 -0.32 -18.10
C ARG A 322 1.33 -1.04 -17.05
N LEU A 323 2.33 -0.32 -16.53
CA LEU A 323 3.12 -0.79 -15.40
C LEU A 323 2.29 -0.66 -14.11
N MET A 324 1.80 -1.79 -13.63
CA MET A 324 0.84 -1.82 -12.53
C MET A 324 1.48 -2.03 -11.16
N ASP A 325 2.62 -2.70 -11.09
CA ASP A 325 3.34 -2.83 -9.84
C ASP A 325 4.80 -3.24 -10.06
N LEU A 326 5.65 -2.91 -9.11
CA LEU A 326 7.03 -3.37 -9.10
C LEU A 326 7.20 -4.29 -7.91
N LYS A 327 7.16 -5.59 -8.17
CA LYS A 327 7.61 -6.58 -7.20
C LYS A 327 9.07 -6.81 -7.45
N ASP A 328 9.92 -6.53 -6.47
CA ASP A 328 11.24 -7.12 -6.50
C ASP A 328 11.16 -8.60 -6.05
N ASN A 329 11.72 -9.51 -6.83
CA ASN A 329 11.86 -10.92 -6.48
C ASN A 329 13.35 -11.24 -6.63
N ASN A 330 14.13 -11.01 -5.56
CA ASN A 330 15.60 -11.10 -5.54
C ASN A 330 16.37 -10.13 -6.46
N GLY A 331 15.77 -9.03 -6.90
CA GLY A 331 16.38 -8.02 -7.78
C GLY A 331 15.85 -8.03 -9.22
N GLU A 332 15.03 -9.02 -9.60
CA GLU A 332 15.10 -9.57 -10.96
C GLU A 332 13.81 -9.66 -11.77
N GLU A 333 12.61 -9.40 -11.23
CA GLU A 333 11.35 -9.54 -11.97
C GLU A 333 10.49 -8.28 -11.93
N PHE A 334 9.72 -7.98 -12.98
CA PHE A 334 8.78 -6.85 -13.05
C PHE A 334 7.42 -7.32 -13.56
N TRP A 335 6.34 -6.87 -12.92
CA TRP A 335 4.98 -7.35 -13.19
C TRP A 335 4.17 -6.22 -13.85
N PHE A 336 3.65 -6.45 -15.06
CA PHE A 336 2.92 -5.44 -15.82
C PHE A 336 1.70 -6.06 -16.51
N ARG A 337 0.78 -5.22 -16.99
CA ARG A 337 -0.44 -5.66 -17.68
C ARG A 337 -0.64 -4.98 -19.02
N ASP A 338 -1.48 -5.57 -19.85
CA ASP A 338 -2.06 -4.91 -21.00
C ASP A 338 -3.14 -3.88 -20.60
N GLU A 339 -3.60 -3.10 -21.57
CA GLU A 339 -4.61 -2.08 -21.38
C GLU A 339 -5.99 -2.65 -20.99
N ASP A 340 -6.33 -3.83 -21.50
CA ASP A 340 -7.58 -4.53 -21.19
C ASP A 340 -7.60 -5.11 -19.76
N GLY A 341 -6.42 -5.23 -19.13
CA GLY A 341 -6.25 -5.65 -17.75
C GLY A 341 -6.39 -7.16 -17.54
N ASP A 342 -6.38 -7.93 -18.62
CA ASP A 342 -6.67 -9.36 -18.65
C ASP A 342 -5.39 -10.21 -18.67
N LEU A 343 -4.25 -9.65 -19.10
CA LEU A 343 -2.97 -10.33 -19.07
C LEU A 343 -2.03 -9.74 -17.99
N LEU A 344 -1.51 -10.61 -17.13
CA LEU A 344 -0.39 -10.31 -16.22
C LEU A 344 0.89 -10.89 -16.80
N CYS A 345 1.83 -10.02 -17.16
CA CYS A 345 3.13 -10.38 -17.69
C CYS A 345 4.24 -10.14 -16.66
N VAL A 346 5.23 -11.04 -16.64
CA VAL A 346 6.41 -10.99 -15.78
C VAL A 346 7.63 -10.82 -16.67
N PHE A 347 8.36 -9.72 -16.54
CA PHE A 347 9.63 -9.46 -17.21
C PHE A 347 10.79 -9.80 -16.28
N ASN A 348 11.78 -10.53 -16.76
CA ASN A 348 13.01 -10.82 -16.02
C ASN A 348 14.12 -9.83 -16.41
N LYS A 349 14.67 -9.12 -15.43
CA LYS A 349 15.68 -8.07 -15.60
C LYS A 349 17.01 -8.63 -16.12
N ARG A 350 17.53 -9.71 -15.54
CA ARG A 350 18.78 -10.35 -15.99
C ARG A 350 18.72 -10.84 -17.43
N THR A 351 17.65 -11.53 -17.82
CA THR A 351 17.53 -12.06 -19.19
C THR A 351 16.98 -11.04 -20.18
N ARG A 352 16.42 -9.93 -19.69
CA ARG A 352 15.69 -8.91 -20.47
C ARG A 352 14.57 -9.51 -21.33
N LYS A 353 13.90 -10.55 -20.82
CA LYS A 353 12.83 -11.27 -21.52
C LYS A 353 11.58 -11.38 -20.67
N ILE A 354 10.43 -11.45 -21.33
CA ILE A 354 9.17 -11.80 -20.69
C ILE A 354 9.21 -13.30 -20.35
N LYS A 355 9.10 -13.62 -19.06
CA LYS A 355 9.13 -14.99 -18.53
C LYS A 355 7.79 -15.69 -18.69
N LYS A 356 6.69 -14.98 -18.43
CA LYS A 356 5.33 -15.52 -18.41
C LYS A 356 4.32 -14.40 -18.68
N CYS A 357 3.28 -14.68 -19.45
CA CYS A 357 2.05 -13.89 -19.47
C CYS A 357 0.89 -14.84 -19.14
N THR A 358 0.12 -14.52 -18.12
CA THR A 358 -1.00 -15.34 -17.65
C THR A 358 -2.29 -14.54 -17.75
N LYS A 359 -3.34 -15.15 -18.28
CA LYS A 359 -4.67 -14.54 -18.23
C LYS A 359 -5.19 -14.58 -16.79
N ILE A 360 -5.63 -13.45 -16.27
CA ILE A 360 -6.14 -13.40 -14.90
C ILE A 360 -7.59 -13.86 -14.89
N THR A 361 -7.92 -14.84 -14.05
CA THR A 361 -9.28 -15.36 -13.86
C THR A 361 -9.76 -15.10 -12.43
N PRO A 362 -10.98 -14.58 -12.23
CA PRO A 362 -11.92 -14.08 -13.25
C PRO A 362 -11.43 -12.79 -13.96
N PRO A 363 -11.96 -12.48 -15.16
CA PRO A 363 -11.65 -11.24 -15.87
C PRO A 363 -11.92 -10.01 -14.99
N HIS A 364 -11.12 -8.95 -15.15
CA HIS A 364 -11.09 -7.75 -14.31
C HIS A 364 -10.54 -7.91 -12.87
N ALA A 365 -9.85 -9.01 -12.59
CA ALA A 365 -9.02 -9.15 -11.39
C ALA A 365 -7.79 -8.23 -11.46
N TRP A 366 -7.47 -7.54 -10.37
CA TRP A 366 -6.34 -6.62 -10.31
C TRP A 366 -5.34 -7.03 -9.23
N PHE A 367 -4.09 -7.26 -9.64
CA PHE A 367 -2.98 -7.32 -8.70
C PHE A 367 -2.81 -5.95 -8.04
N ARG A 368 -2.75 -5.92 -6.71
CA ARG A 368 -2.65 -4.68 -5.92
C ARG A 368 -1.36 -4.57 -5.12
N GLY A 369 -0.57 -5.64 -5.03
CA GLY A 369 0.69 -5.63 -4.30
C GLY A 369 0.97 -6.91 -3.53
N THR A 370 2.15 -6.94 -2.93
CA THR A 370 2.60 -8.01 -2.04
C THR A 370 2.09 -7.77 -0.63
N TYR A 371 1.55 -8.82 -0.01
CA TYR A 371 1.06 -8.80 1.35
C TYR A 371 2.05 -9.48 2.29
N VAL A 372 2.48 -8.73 3.29
CA VAL A 372 3.23 -9.24 4.45
C VAL A 372 2.26 -9.57 5.57
N HIS A 373 2.50 -10.66 6.29
CA HIS A 373 1.67 -10.99 7.45
C HIS A 373 1.84 -9.94 8.56
N SER A 374 0.76 -9.69 9.30
CA SER A 374 0.75 -8.76 10.43
C SER A 374 -0.16 -9.27 11.54
N ILE A 375 0.16 -8.89 12.78
CA ILE A 375 -0.70 -9.18 13.94
C ILE A 375 -1.65 -8.02 14.28
N ALA A 376 -1.70 -6.96 13.48
CA ALA A 376 -2.66 -5.87 13.68
C ALA A 376 -4.11 -6.39 13.79
N PHE A 377 -4.89 -5.83 14.71
CA PHE A 377 -6.27 -6.20 14.99
C PHE A 377 -6.46 -7.64 15.51
N MET A 378 -5.39 -8.27 16.02
CA MET A 378 -5.46 -9.63 16.56
C MET A 378 -6.35 -9.70 17.80
N LYS A 379 -7.27 -10.67 17.79
CA LYS A 379 -8.05 -11.11 18.96
C LYS A 379 -8.04 -12.63 18.99
N CYS A 380 -7.56 -13.24 20.06
CA CYS A 380 -7.36 -14.68 20.16
C CYS A 380 -8.66 -15.48 20.45
N ASN A 381 -9.85 -14.89 20.25
CA ASN A 381 -11.13 -15.46 20.68
C ASN A 381 -11.87 -16.29 19.59
N LYS A 382 -11.29 -16.51 18.42
CA LYS A 382 -11.88 -17.33 17.34
C LYS A 382 -10.89 -18.41 16.90
N LYS A 383 -11.38 -19.62 16.60
CA LYS A 383 -10.56 -20.72 16.06
C LYS A 383 -9.82 -20.27 14.78
N PRO A 384 -8.58 -20.74 14.55
CA PRO A 384 -7.79 -20.36 13.39
C PRO A 384 -8.47 -20.77 12.08
N PHE A 385 -8.30 -19.97 11.03
CA PHE A 385 -8.38 -20.50 9.67
C PHE A 385 -7.17 -21.40 9.44
N VAL A 386 -7.38 -22.55 8.81
CA VAL A 386 -6.28 -23.42 8.40
C VAL A 386 -5.60 -22.74 7.18
N TRP A 387 -4.33 -22.37 7.33
CA TRP A 387 -3.53 -21.58 6.38
C TRP A 387 -2.46 -22.41 5.66
#